data_AF-K6VUE5-F1
#
_entry.id   AF-K6VUE5-F1
#
_cell.length_a   1.000
_cell.length_b   1.000
_cell.length_c   1.000
_cell.angle_alpha   90.00
_cell.angle_beta   90.00
_cell.angle_gamma   90.00
#
_symmetry.space_group_name_H-M   'P 1'
#
loop_
_entity.id
_entity.type
_entity.pdbx_description
1 polymer ?
#
loop_
_entity_poly.entity_id
_entity_poly.type
_entity_poly.pdbx_seq_one_letter_code
_entity_poly.pdbx_strand_id
1 'polypeptide(L)'
;MTFDNTPIPDISTADEPIRCADDLRQRWRALLGPLGFSESLLWFVVVDDEDRLTPALNQLELPIRPDAFLTDMLMTRLREVIDTVPGLSIACLISRPGRDGVTDADQSWARLLTADAQRHGVPLHPVHRANDVSLVTLTIATDAVA
;
A
#
# COMPACT_ATOMS: atom_id res chain seq x y z
N MET A 1 -12.61 -12.02 -14.41
CA MET A 1 -11.85 -10.74 -14.48
C MET A 1 -12.73 -9.66 -13.89
N THR A 2 -12.33 -9.10 -12.76
CA THR A 2 -13.10 -8.03 -12.09
C THR A 2 -12.46 -6.70 -12.49
N PHE A 3 -13.10 -5.99 -13.43
CA PHE A 3 -12.69 -4.64 -13.79
C PHE A 3 -13.32 -3.66 -12.80
N ASP A 4 -12.54 -2.73 -12.26
CA ASP A 4 -13.10 -1.69 -11.40
C ASP A 4 -13.68 -0.58 -12.28
N ASN A 5 -14.96 -0.72 -12.64
CA ASN A 5 -15.70 0.22 -13.48
C ASN A 5 -16.33 1.38 -12.69
N THR A 6 -16.03 1.51 -11.39
CA THR A 6 -16.54 2.65 -10.62
C THR A 6 -15.79 3.93 -11.03
N PRO A 7 -16.45 5.11 -11.03
CA PRO A 7 -15.78 6.36 -11.36
C PRO A 7 -14.59 6.60 -10.42
N ILE A 8 -13.52 7.19 -10.96
CA ILE A 8 -12.36 7.60 -10.17
C ILE A 8 -12.85 8.70 -9.22
N PRO A 9 -12.61 8.57 -7.90
CA PRO A 9 -12.95 9.62 -6.94
C PRO A 9 -12.21 10.93 -7.24
N ASP A 10 -12.79 12.06 -6.85
CA ASP A 10 -12.12 13.35 -6.96
C ASP A 10 -10.86 13.40 -6.09
N ILE A 11 -9.81 14.08 -6.56
CA ILE A 11 -8.53 14.19 -5.83
C ILE A 11 -8.70 14.77 -4.42
N SER A 12 -9.69 15.63 -4.21
CA SER A 12 -10.01 16.20 -2.88
C SER A 12 -10.43 15.14 -1.85
N THR A 13 -10.86 13.95 -2.29
CA THR A 13 -11.20 12.84 -1.40
C THR A 13 -9.97 12.10 -0.87
N ALA A 14 -8.77 12.35 -1.41
CA ALA A 14 -7.54 11.71 -0.95
C ALA A 14 -7.17 12.09 0.49
N ASP A 15 -7.59 13.30 0.93
CA ASP A 15 -7.31 13.84 2.27
C ASP A 15 -8.40 13.45 3.30
N GLU A 16 -9.41 12.68 2.89
CA GLU A 16 -10.47 12.21 3.77
C GLU A 16 -9.96 11.08 4.69
N PRO A 17 -10.39 11.05 5.97
CA PRO A 17 -9.96 10.04 6.92
C PRO A 17 -10.23 8.60 6.47
N ILE A 18 -9.36 7.68 6.86
CA ILE A 18 -9.40 6.25 6.58
C ILE A 18 -10.01 5.54 7.79
N ARG A 19 -11.22 4.97 7.65
CA ARG A 19 -11.86 4.19 8.72
C ARG A 19 -11.86 2.70 8.43
N CYS A 20 -11.63 2.30 7.18
CA CYS A 20 -11.54 0.91 6.77
C CYS A 20 -10.63 0.72 5.54
N ALA A 21 -10.40 -0.55 5.16
CA ALA A 21 -9.57 -0.86 3.99
C ALA A 21 -10.17 -0.37 2.65
N ASP A 22 -11.50 -0.29 2.54
CA ASP A 22 -12.15 0.27 1.34
C ASP A 22 -11.96 1.79 1.25
N ASP A 23 -11.96 2.48 2.39
CA ASP A 23 -11.63 3.90 2.43
C ASP A 23 -10.24 4.16 1.85
N LEU A 24 -9.23 3.45 2.39
CA LEU A 24 -7.86 3.56 1.88
C LEU A 24 -7.78 3.19 0.39
N ARG A 25 -8.56 2.20 -0.06
CA ARG A 25 -8.67 1.85 -1.48
C ARG A 25 -9.15 3.03 -2.32
N GLN A 26 -10.20 3.75 -1.88
CA GLN A 26 -10.68 4.93 -2.61
C GLN A 26 -9.66 6.06 -2.60
N ARG A 27 -8.93 6.27 -1.49
CA ARG A 27 -7.93 7.33 -1.35
C ARG A 27 -6.78 7.08 -2.33
N TRP A 28 -6.35 5.81 -2.44
CA TRP A 28 -5.39 5.40 -3.46
C TRP A 28 -5.89 5.62 -4.89
N ARG A 29 -7.18 5.38 -5.16
CA ARG A 29 -7.77 5.62 -6.49
C ARG A 29 -7.85 7.10 -6.82
N ALA A 30 -8.14 7.96 -5.84
CA ALA A 30 -8.09 9.41 -6.01
C ALA A 30 -6.67 9.88 -6.36
N LEU A 31 -5.64 9.33 -5.68
CA LEU A 31 -4.24 9.70 -5.87
C LEU A 31 -3.61 9.20 -7.17
N LEU A 32 -3.91 7.96 -7.58
CA LEU A 32 -3.23 7.28 -8.70
C LEU A 32 -4.07 7.20 -9.98
N GLY A 33 -5.29 7.73 -9.96
CA GLY A 33 -6.17 7.74 -11.13
C GLY A 33 -5.82 8.83 -12.15
N PRO A 34 -5.98 8.61 -13.47
CA PRO A 34 -6.32 7.33 -14.12
C PRO A 34 -5.18 6.32 -14.09
N LEU A 35 -5.52 5.03 -13.96
CA LEU A 35 -4.55 3.93 -13.88
C LEU A 35 -3.88 3.68 -15.23
N GLY A 36 -2.62 3.24 -15.18
CA GLY A 36 -1.79 2.95 -16.35
C GLY A 36 -0.32 2.99 -15.97
N PHE A 37 0.20 1.86 -15.50
CA PHE A 37 1.56 1.80 -14.94
C PHE A 37 2.51 1.25 -16.00
N SER A 38 3.66 1.90 -16.18
CA SER A 38 4.74 1.40 -17.06
C SER A 38 5.71 0.47 -16.33
N GLU A 39 5.69 0.48 -15.01
CA GLU A 39 6.69 -0.15 -14.16
C GLU A 39 6.09 -0.70 -12.86
N SER A 40 6.83 -1.61 -12.22
CA SER A 40 6.44 -2.16 -10.92
C SER A 40 7.00 -1.27 -9.81
N LEU A 41 6.12 -0.66 -9.01
CA LEU A 41 6.51 0.25 -7.94
C LEU A 41 5.87 -0.18 -6.61
N LEU A 42 6.56 0.14 -5.52
CA LEU A 42 5.98 0.23 -4.20
C LEU A 42 5.75 1.71 -3.86
N TRP A 43 4.49 2.07 -3.73
CA TRP A 43 4.04 3.35 -3.21
C TRP A 43 3.86 3.24 -1.71
N PHE A 44 4.28 4.26 -0.97
CA PHE A 44 4.00 4.35 0.46
C PHE A 44 3.83 5.80 0.90
N VAL A 45 3.03 5.96 1.94
CA VAL A 45 2.66 7.26 2.49
C VAL A 45 2.44 7.14 3.99
N VAL A 46 2.79 8.20 4.71
CA VAL A 46 2.50 8.31 6.15
C VAL A 46 1.02 8.67 6.30
N VAL A 47 0.36 7.97 7.22
CA VAL A 47 -0.97 8.27 7.72
C VAL A 47 -0.80 8.95 9.08
N ASP A 48 -1.40 10.13 9.22
CA ASP A 48 -1.33 10.92 10.46
C ASP A 48 -2.24 10.36 11.57
N ASP A 49 -2.24 11.03 12.72
CA ASP A 49 -3.02 10.66 13.90
C ASP A 49 -4.53 10.96 13.75
N GLU A 50 -4.95 11.59 12.66
CA GLU A 50 -6.36 11.79 12.27
C GLU A 50 -6.86 10.73 11.26
N ASP A 51 -6.02 9.73 10.96
CA ASP A 51 -6.20 8.71 9.93
C ASP A 51 -6.23 9.27 8.49
N ARG A 52 -5.53 10.37 8.21
CA ARG A 52 -5.45 10.96 6.86
C ARG A 52 -4.12 10.68 6.20
N LEU A 53 -4.13 10.56 4.87
CA LEU A 53 -2.90 10.48 4.10
C LEU A 53 -2.17 11.83 4.14
N THR A 54 -0.89 11.82 4.45
CA THR A 54 -0.05 13.00 4.27
C THR A 54 0.18 13.27 2.78
N PRO A 55 0.39 14.52 2.34
CA PRO A 55 0.56 14.86 0.92
C PRO A 55 1.88 14.34 0.32
N ALA A 56 2.74 13.68 1.11
CA ALA A 56 4.03 13.18 0.69
C ALA A 56 3.93 11.73 0.22
N LEU A 57 3.54 11.53 -1.04
CA LEU A 57 3.53 10.22 -1.68
C LEU A 57 4.94 9.81 -2.13
N ASN A 58 5.44 8.69 -1.62
CA ASN A 58 6.76 8.16 -1.94
C ASN A 58 6.65 6.91 -2.81
N GLN A 59 7.67 6.66 -3.63
CA GLN A 59 7.74 5.47 -4.49
C GLN A 59 9.13 4.85 -4.51
N LEU A 60 9.19 3.54 -4.69
CA LEU A 60 10.40 2.76 -4.92
C LEU A 60 10.17 1.80 -6.08
N GLU A 61 11.19 1.60 -6.91
CA GLU A 61 11.18 0.52 -7.90
C GLU A 61 11.10 -0.83 -7.19
N LEU A 62 10.19 -1.69 -7.66
CA LEU A 62 9.94 -2.98 -7.06
C LEU A 62 10.49 -4.09 -7.96
N PRO A 63 11.46 -4.90 -7.50
CA PRO A 63 11.93 -6.03 -8.28
C PRO A 63 10.81 -7.08 -8.47
N ILE A 64 10.98 -7.91 -9.50
CA ILE A 64 9.99 -8.94 -9.85
C ILE A 64 9.74 -9.88 -8.66
N ARG A 65 10.80 -10.27 -7.96
CA ARG A 65 10.71 -11.15 -6.77
C ARG A 65 10.80 -10.32 -5.48
N PRO A 66 10.08 -10.74 -4.42
CA PRO A 66 10.23 -10.19 -3.08
C PRO A 66 11.69 -10.16 -2.65
N ASP A 67 12.12 -8.99 -2.17
CA ASP A 67 13.47 -8.74 -1.70
C ASP A 67 13.42 -8.37 -0.21
N ALA A 68 13.86 -9.31 0.64
CA ALA A 68 13.87 -9.15 2.09
C ALA A 68 14.82 -8.06 2.58
N PHE A 69 15.91 -7.79 1.85
CA PHE A 69 16.83 -6.72 2.22
C PHE A 69 16.19 -5.35 1.96
N LEU A 70 15.49 -5.22 0.83
CA LEU A 70 14.76 -4.00 0.49
C LEU A 70 13.67 -3.70 1.52
N THR A 71 12.85 -4.68 1.90
CA THR A 71 11.77 -4.49 2.88
C THR A 71 12.32 -4.22 4.29
N ASP A 72 13.37 -4.93 4.72
CA ASP A 72 14.01 -4.69 6.01
C ASP A 72 14.57 -3.25 6.11
N MET A 73 15.28 -2.80 5.08
CA MET A 73 15.82 -1.45 5.03
C MET A 73 14.70 -0.41 5.04
N LEU A 74 13.64 -0.61 4.25
CA LEU A 74 12.48 0.29 4.21
C LEU A 74 11.82 0.39 5.58
N MET A 75 11.49 -0.74 6.21
CA MET A 75 10.81 -0.75 7.51
C MET A 75 11.67 -0.15 8.62
N THR A 76 13.00 -0.34 8.57
CA THR A 76 13.93 0.34 9.48
C THR A 76 13.81 1.86 9.37
N ARG A 77 13.82 2.41 8.14
CA ARG A 77 13.69 3.86 7.91
C ARG A 77 12.31 4.40 8.28
N LEU A 78 11.25 3.66 7.97
CA LEU A 78 9.90 4.04 8.37
C LEU A 78 9.74 4.04 9.88
N ARG A 79 10.38 3.09 10.58
CA ARG A 79 10.36 3.07 12.04
C ARG A 79 11.03 4.30 12.63
N GLU A 80 12.19 4.71 12.09
CA GLU A 80 12.86 5.95 12.50
C GLU A 80 11.94 7.17 12.36
N VAL A 81 11.14 7.26 11.30
CA VAL A 81 10.16 8.35 11.10
C VAL A 81 9.02 8.27 12.12
N ILE A 82 8.43 7.10 12.32
CA ILE A 82 7.29 6.90 13.23
C ILE A 82 7.68 7.16 14.69
N ASP A 83 8.93 6.88 15.08
CA ASP A 83 9.43 7.18 16.43
C ASP A 83 9.51 8.69 16.74
N THR A 84 9.45 9.56 15.72
CA THR A 84 9.49 11.02 15.94
C THR A 84 8.15 11.61 16.36
N VAL A 85 7.03 11.01 15.92
CA VAL A 85 5.67 11.51 16.21
C VAL A 85 4.76 10.32 16.53
N PRO A 86 4.18 10.26 17.73
CA PRO A 86 3.27 9.19 18.10
C PRO A 86 1.98 9.27 17.28
N GLY A 87 1.38 8.10 16.99
CA GLY A 87 0.12 8.01 16.25
C GLY A 87 0.29 7.85 14.73
N LEU A 88 1.50 8.00 14.20
CA LEU A 88 1.75 7.77 12.78
C LEU A 88 1.66 6.29 12.40
N SER A 89 1.12 6.03 11.21
CA SER A 89 1.08 4.70 10.58
C SER A 89 1.44 4.80 9.10
N ILE A 90 1.61 3.66 8.42
CA ILE A 90 2.02 3.61 7.01
C ILE A 90 0.95 2.91 6.18
N ALA A 91 0.66 3.46 5.00
CA ALA A 91 -0.10 2.79 3.96
C ALA A 91 0.82 2.47 2.78
N CYS A 92 0.68 1.26 2.23
CA CYS A 92 1.48 0.78 1.09
C CYS A 92 0.59 0.31 -0.06
N LEU A 93 1.04 0.55 -1.28
CA LEU A 93 0.41 0.04 -2.50
C LEU A 93 1.47 -0.47 -3.48
N ILE A 94 1.25 -1.64 -4.06
CA ILE A 94 2.08 -2.19 -5.13
C ILE A 94 1.40 -1.91 -6.47
N SER A 95 2.06 -1.20 -7.38
CA SER A 95 1.57 -1.05 -8.76
C SER A 95 2.34 -1.96 -9.70
N ARG A 96 1.67 -2.53 -10.70
CA ARG A 96 2.30 -3.29 -11.79
C ARG A 96 1.63 -3.02 -13.14
N PRO A 97 2.39 -3.01 -14.25
CA PRO A 97 1.80 -2.95 -15.58
C PRO A 97 0.92 -4.16 -15.86
N GLY A 98 -0.05 -3.99 -16.76
CA GLY A 98 -0.89 -5.07 -17.28
C GLY A 98 -2.26 -5.15 -16.64
N ARG A 99 -3.00 -6.20 -17.02
CA ARG A 99 -4.42 -6.38 -16.69
C ARG A 99 -4.72 -7.66 -15.91
N ASP A 100 -3.67 -8.39 -15.53
CA ASP A 100 -3.78 -9.64 -14.81
C ASP A 100 -4.33 -9.41 -13.40
N GLY A 101 -5.02 -10.42 -12.87
CA GLY A 101 -5.47 -10.43 -11.48
C GLY A 101 -4.30 -10.40 -10.49
N VAL A 102 -4.63 -10.47 -9.19
CA VAL A 102 -3.62 -10.62 -8.14
C VAL A 102 -2.82 -11.91 -8.38
N THR A 103 -1.50 -11.78 -8.41
CA THR A 103 -0.55 -12.86 -8.65
C THR A 103 0.04 -13.37 -7.33
N ASP A 104 0.67 -14.55 -7.36
CA ASP A 104 1.42 -15.08 -6.21
C ASP A 104 2.58 -14.17 -5.80
N ALA A 105 3.16 -13.43 -6.76
CA ALA A 105 4.20 -12.44 -6.49
C ALA A 105 3.64 -11.24 -5.71
N ASP A 106 2.45 -10.73 -6.08
CA ASP A 106 1.74 -9.68 -5.32
C ASP A 106 1.52 -10.14 -3.87
N GLN A 107 1.04 -11.36 -3.68
CA GLN A 107 0.77 -11.92 -2.34
C GLN A 107 2.05 -12.14 -1.53
N SER A 108 3.12 -12.58 -2.16
CA SER A 108 4.41 -12.80 -1.50
C SER A 108 5.04 -11.50 -1.04
N TRP A 109 4.94 -10.43 -1.86
CA TRP A 109 5.35 -9.09 -1.46
C TRP A 109 4.53 -8.55 -0.29
N ALA A 110 3.19 -8.69 -0.32
CA ALA A 110 2.33 -8.26 0.76
C ALA A 110 2.67 -8.95 2.08
N ARG A 111 2.84 -10.27 2.06
CA ARG A 111 3.27 -11.05 3.24
C ARG A 111 4.60 -10.57 3.80
N LEU A 112 5.59 -10.34 2.93
CA LEU A 112 6.91 -9.89 3.35
C LEU A 112 6.85 -8.48 3.98
N LEU A 113 6.16 -7.54 3.33
CA LEU A 113 5.96 -6.18 3.85
C LEU A 113 5.27 -6.19 5.21
N THR A 114 4.21 -6.98 5.36
CA THR A 114 3.49 -7.09 6.64
C THR A 114 4.31 -7.78 7.73
N ALA A 115 5.03 -8.85 7.40
CA ALA A 115 5.88 -9.54 8.36
C ALA A 115 7.03 -8.64 8.86
N ASP A 116 7.67 -7.90 7.95
CA ASP A 116 8.74 -6.97 8.33
C ASP A 116 8.20 -5.76 9.08
N ALA A 117 7.05 -5.21 8.68
CA ALA A 117 6.43 -4.13 9.44
C ALA A 117 6.12 -4.57 10.88
N GLN A 118 5.58 -5.78 11.07
CA GLN A 118 5.36 -6.34 12.41
C GLN A 118 6.67 -6.50 13.18
N ARG A 119 7.71 -7.06 12.56
CA ARG A 119 9.03 -7.27 13.18
C ARG A 119 9.68 -5.97 13.64
N HIS A 120 9.53 -4.90 12.86
CA HIS A 120 10.06 -3.57 13.15
C HIS A 120 9.12 -2.70 14.00
N GLY A 121 7.92 -3.19 14.31
CA GLY A 121 6.91 -2.44 15.05
C GLY A 121 6.35 -1.23 14.27
N VAL A 122 6.35 -1.28 12.93
CA VAL A 122 5.75 -0.27 12.07
C VAL A 122 4.24 -0.54 11.97
N PRO A 123 3.36 0.38 12.41
CA PRO A 123 1.92 0.23 12.21
C PRO A 123 1.58 0.34 10.72
N LEU A 124 1.19 -0.78 10.11
CA LEU A 124 0.95 -0.88 8.67
C LEU A 124 -0.53 -1.15 8.39
N HIS A 125 -1.14 -0.32 7.55
CA HIS A 125 -2.47 -0.56 6.99
C HIS A 125 -2.45 -1.74 6.00
N PRO A 126 -3.62 -2.34 5.67
CA PRO A 126 -3.67 -3.38 4.64
C PRO A 126 -2.99 -2.93 3.35
N VAL A 127 -2.16 -3.80 2.77
CA VAL A 127 -1.45 -3.51 1.52
C VAL A 127 -2.42 -3.57 0.35
N HIS A 128 -2.35 -2.60 -0.56
CA HIS A 128 -3.15 -2.59 -1.78
C HIS A 128 -2.31 -2.97 -3.00
N ARG A 129 -2.98 -3.39 -4.07
CA ARG A 129 -2.37 -3.68 -5.36
C ARG A 129 -3.14 -2.99 -6.45
N ALA A 130 -2.45 -2.23 -7.29
CA ALA A 130 -2.98 -1.64 -8.51
C ALA A 130 -2.36 -2.27 -9.76
N ASN A 131 -3.14 -2.36 -10.82
CA ASN A 131 -2.65 -2.51 -12.19
C ASN A 131 -3.38 -1.52 -13.10
N ASP A 132 -3.27 -1.68 -14.42
CA ASP A 132 -3.84 -0.74 -15.39
C ASP A 132 -5.37 -0.65 -15.37
N VAL A 133 -6.06 -1.52 -14.63
CA VAL A 133 -7.53 -1.66 -14.68
C VAL A 133 -8.21 -1.87 -13.33
N SER A 134 -7.45 -2.09 -12.26
CA SER A 134 -8.01 -2.49 -10.96
C SER A 134 -7.10 -2.09 -9.82
N LEU A 135 -7.71 -1.73 -8.70
CA LEU A 135 -7.04 -1.47 -7.44
C LEU A 135 -7.78 -2.22 -6.33
N VAL A 136 -7.10 -3.16 -5.69
CA VAL A 136 -7.69 -4.08 -4.70
C VAL A 136 -6.87 -4.11 -3.42
N THR A 137 -7.52 -4.43 -2.31
CA THR A 137 -6.82 -4.76 -1.07
C THR A 137 -6.30 -6.19 -1.15
N LEU A 138 -5.03 -6.40 -0.80
CA LEU A 138 -4.45 -7.73 -0.70
C LEU A 138 -4.82 -8.33 0.65
N THR A 139 -5.61 -9.39 0.63
CA THR A 139 -5.91 -10.18 1.83
C THR A 139 -4.71 -11.05 2.15
N ILE A 140 -4.00 -10.72 3.21
CA ILE A 140 -3.01 -11.60 3.80
C ILE A 140 -3.78 -12.50 4.76
N ALA A 141 -3.66 -13.82 4.58
CA ALA A 141 -4.13 -14.75 5.60
C ALA A 141 -3.30 -14.46 6.85
N THR A 142 -3.91 -13.78 7.83
CA THR A 142 -3.36 -13.72 9.18
C THR A 142 -3.20 -15.17 9.60
N ASP A 143 -1.97 -15.65 9.80
CA ASP A 143 -1.78 -16.90 10.51
C ASP A 143 -2.52 -16.72 11.83
N ALA A 144 -3.62 -17.46 11.97
CA ALA A 144 -4.42 -17.46 13.17
C ALA A 144 -3.48 -17.82 14.31
N VAL A 145 -3.27 -16.85 15.20
CA VAL A 145 -2.62 -17.07 16.49
C VAL A 145 -3.34 -18.25 17.14
N ALA A 146 -2.64 -19.38 17.22
CA ALA A 146 -3.00 -20.54 18.03
C ALA A 146 -2.39 -20.39 19.43
#